data_AF-A0A973LJ83-F1
#
_entry.id   AF-A0A973LJ83-F1
#
_cell.length_a   1.000
_cell.length_b   1.000
_cell.length_c   1.000
_cell.angle_alpha   90.00
_cell.angle_beta   90.00
_cell.angle_gamma   90.00
#
_symmetry.space_group_name_H-M   'P 1'
#
loop_
_entity.id
_entity.type
_entity.pdbx_description
1 polymer ?
#
loop_
_entity_poly.entity_id
_entity_poly.type
_entity_poly.pdbx_seq_one_letter_code
_entity_poly.pdbx_strand_id
1 'polypeptide(L)'
;MVGDRAQTLLAVLALHGRAGVGDERLVEELWPDGAPANPTKALQVVVSRTRAATCPDAVVRMPRGYRLGLSADQVDVLLLAGLVEQARAALGEGDMALAVRHAEEAMG
;
A
#
# COMPACT_ATOMS: atom_id res chain seq x y z
N MET A 1 14.56 -3.12 -2.84
CA MET A 1 13.63 -1.97 -2.90
C MET A 1 12.26 -2.48 -2.52
N VAL A 2 11.90 -2.39 -1.24
CA VAL A 2 10.53 -2.68 -0.81
C VAL A 2 9.68 -1.50 -1.29
N GLY A 3 8.81 -1.72 -2.28
CA GLY A 3 7.83 -0.72 -2.68
C GLY A 3 6.92 -0.38 -1.50
N ASP A 4 6.32 0.81 -1.49
CA ASP A 4 5.43 1.22 -0.40
C ASP A 4 4.37 0.14 -0.14
N ARG A 5 4.01 -0.08 1.14
CA ARG A 5 3.08 -1.13 1.55
C ARG A 5 1.72 -0.99 0.86
N ALA A 6 1.31 0.24 0.54
CA ALA A 6 0.10 0.48 -0.26
C ALA A 6 0.22 -0.08 -1.68
N GLN A 7 1.36 0.10 -2.34
CA GLN A 7 1.63 -0.45 -3.67
C GLN A 7 1.68 -1.98 -3.65
N THR A 8 2.34 -2.55 -2.63
CA THR A 8 2.41 -4.01 -2.43
C THR A 8 1.02 -4.59 -2.20
N LEU A 9 0.19 -3.97 -1.36
CA LEU A 9 -1.21 -4.36 -1.16
C LEU A 9 -1.97 -4.40 -2.49
N LEU A 10 -1.92 -3.31 -3.26
CA LEU A 10 -2.64 -3.23 -4.54
C LEU A 10 -2.14 -4.28 -5.54
N ALA A 11 -0.83 -4.51 -5.63
CA ALA A 11 -0.25 -5.52 -6.52
C ALA A 11 -0.73 -6.94 -6.13
N VAL A 12 -0.67 -7.29 -4.85
CA VAL A 12 -1.13 -8.58 -4.33
C VAL A 12 -2.62 -8.79 -4.62
N LEU A 13 -3.45 -7.76 -4.39
CA LEU A 13 -4.89 -7.84 -4.67
C LEU A 13 -5.20 -7.90 -6.17
N ALA A 14 -4.45 -7.21 -7.02
CA ALA A 14 -4.62 -7.25 -8.47
C ALA A 14 -4.31 -8.64 -9.05
N LEU A 15 -3.26 -9.30 -8.53
CA LEU A 15 -2.90 -10.67 -8.92
C LEU A 15 -3.99 -11.70 -8.60
N HIS A 16 -4.73 -11.49 -7.50
CA HIS A 16 -5.80 -12.39 -7.05
C HIS A 16 -7.21 -11.95 -7.53
N GLY A 17 -7.33 -10.75 -8.07
CA GLY A 17 -8.55 -10.19 -8.64
C GLY A 17 -9.77 -10.33 -7.72
N ARG A 18 -10.85 -10.89 -8.27
CA ARG A 18 -12.15 -11.01 -7.57
C ARG A 18 -12.14 -12.00 -6.41
N ALA A 19 -11.20 -12.96 -6.39
CA ALA A 19 -11.09 -13.94 -5.31
C ALA A 19 -10.61 -13.29 -4.01
N GLY A 20 -9.81 -12.22 -4.12
CA GLY A 20 -9.20 -11.53 -2.99
C GLY A 20 -8.17 -12.37 -2.25
N VAL A 21 -7.66 -11.83 -1.14
CA VAL A 21 -6.57 -12.38 -0.35
C VAL A 21 -6.90 -12.28 1.13
N GLY A 22 -6.58 -13.33 1.89
CA GLY A 22 -6.82 -13.41 3.33
C GLY A 22 -6.00 -12.44 4.17
N ASP A 23 -6.48 -12.12 5.37
CA ASP A 23 -5.79 -11.19 6.27
C ASP A 23 -4.37 -11.70 6.63
N GLU A 24 -4.21 -12.99 7.00
CA GLU A 24 -2.89 -13.56 7.28
C GLU A 24 -1.97 -13.51 6.06
N ARG A 25 -2.47 -13.91 4.89
CA ARG A 25 -1.67 -13.90 3.66
C ARG A 25 -1.25 -12.49 3.26
N LEU A 26 -2.13 -11.51 3.41
CA LEU A 26 -1.78 -10.11 3.17
C LEU A 26 -0.67 -9.65 4.12
N VAL A 27 -0.73 -10.04 5.39
CA VAL A 27 0.32 -9.71 6.35
C VAL A 27 1.66 -10.31 5.93
N GLU A 28 1.70 -11.57 5.52
CA GLU A 28 2.92 -12.23 5.03
C GLU A 28 3.53 -11.49 3.83
N GLU A 29 2.71 -11.12 2.85
CA GLU A 29 3.15 -10.44 1.63
C GLU A 29 3.61 -8.99 1.89
N LEU A 30 2.95 -8.30 2.84
CA LEU A 30 3.24 -6.90 3.19
C LEU A 30 4.43 -6.74 4.15
N TRP A 31 4.74 -7.78 4.92
CA TRP A 31 5.81 -7.81 5.91
C TRP A 31 6.61 -9.12 5.82
N PRO A 32 7.30 -9.37 4.69
CA PRO A 32 8.07 -10.61 4.50
C PRO A 32 9.20 -10.77 5.52
N ASP A 33 9.73 -9.65 6.04
CA ASP A 33 10.81 -9.62 7.02
C ASP A 33 10.34 -9.76 8.48
N GLY A 34 9.02 -9.89 8.70
CA GLY A 34 8.44 -10.08 10.02
C GLY A 34 7.23 -9.18 10.28
N ALA A 35 6.13 -9.79 10.70
CA ALA A 35 4.89 -9.11 10.98
C ALA A 35 5.02 -8.13 12.17
N PRO A 36 4.31 -6.99 12.16
CA PRO A 36 4.30 -6.06 13.27
C PRO A 36 3.58 -6.66 14.48
N ALA A 37 3.81 -6.09 15.68
CA ALA A 37 3.22 -6.57 16.94
C ALA A 37 1.68 -6.68 16.93
N ASN A 38 1.00 -5.89 16.09
CA ASN A 38 -0.43 -6.02 15.83
C ASN A 38 -0.70 -6.02 14.31
N PRO A 39 -0.69 -7.21 13.67
CA PRO A 39 -0.82 -7.33 12.22
C PRO A 39 -2.13 -6.79 11.68
N THR A 40 -3.24 -7.05 12.37
CA THR A 40 -4.58 -6.59 11.96
C THR A 40 -4.67 -5.08 11.94
N LYS A 41 -4.18 -4.40 12.99
CA LYS A 41 -4.19 -2.93 13.04
C LYS A 41 -3.28 -2.33 11.98
N ALA A 42 -2.11 -2.92 11.76
CA ALA A 42 -1.19 -2.46 10.72
C ALA A 42 -1.80 -2.62 9.31
N LEU A 43 -2.43 -3.76 9.04
CA LEU A 43 -3.13 -4.00 7.78
C LEU A 43 -4.26 -2.99 7.55
N GLN A 44 -5.05 -2.68 8.59
CA GLN A 44 -6.10 -1.65 8.52
C GLN A 44 -5.55 -0.26 8.18
N VAL A 45 -4.40 0.12 8.76
CA VAL A 45 -3.74 1.39 8.45
C VAL A 45 -3.29 1.44 6.99
N VAL A 46 -2.69 0.36 6.48
CA VAL A 46 -2.28 0.28 5.07
C VAL A 46 -3.49 0.37 4.15
N VAL A 47 -4.58 -0.36 4.44
CA VAL A 47 -5.84 -0.30 3.67
C VAL A 47 -6.43 1.11 3.69
N SER A 48 -6.48 1.75 4.86
CA SER A 48 -7.02 3.10 5.00
C SER A 48 -6.23 4.12 4.19
N ARG A 49 -4.89 4.06 4.25
CA ARG A 49 -4.01 4.93 3.45
C ARG A 49 -4.17 4.66 1.96
N THR A 50 -4.26 3.40 1.56
CA THR A 50 -4.47 3.01 0.16
C THR A 50 -5.77 3.58 -0.38
N ARG A 51 -6.87 3.52 0.38
CA ARG A 51 -8.17 4.10 0.00
C ARG A 51 -8.16 5.63 -0.04
N ALA A 52 -7.44 6.26 0.89
CA ALA A 52 -7.32 7.72 0.95
C ALA A 52 -6.48 8.27 -0.21
N ALA A 53 -5.45 7.52 -0.60
CA ALA A 53 -4.68 7.81 -1.80
C ALA A 53 -5.57 7.58 -3.03
N THR A 54 -6.05 6.36 -3.26
CA THR A 54 -6.76 6.01 -4.50
C THR A 54 -8.23 6.44 -4.50
N CYS A 55 -9.13 5.55 -4.07
CA CYS A 55 -10.52 5.83 -3.80
C CYS A 55 -11.03 4.87 -2.70
N PRO A 56 -12.14 5.21 -2.02
CA PRO A 56 -12.71 4.39 -0.95
C PRO A 56 -13.00 2.94 -1.36
N ASP A 57 -13.37 2.73 -2.62
CA ASP A 57 -13.79 1.43 -3.15
C ASP A 57 -12.65 0.62 -3.78
N ALA A 58 -11.43 1.17 -3.85
CA ALA A 58 -10.30 0.48 -4.49
C ALA A 58 -9.97 -0.85 -3.80
N VAL A 59 -10.09 -0.90 -2.47
CA VAL A 59 -9.90 -2.09 -1.66
C VAL A 59 -11.19 -2.41 -0.94
N VAL A 60 -11.77 -3.58 -1.16
CA VAL A 60 -13.04 -4.01 -0.59
C VAL A 60 -12.81 -5.05 0.50
N ARG A 61 -13.41 -4.84 1.67
CA ARG A 61 -13.36 -5.79 2.78
C ARG A 61 -14.22 -7.02 2.44
N MET A 62 -13.66 -8.19 2.71
CA MET A 62 -14.35 -9.48 2.67
C MET A 62 -14.47 -10.06 4.09
N PRO A 63 -15.29 -11.10 4.31
CA PRO A 63 -15.40 -11.76 5.61
C PRO A 63 -14.06 -12.23 6.18
N ARG A 64 -13.13 -12.66 5.31
CA ARG A 64 -11.78 -13.13 5.68
C ARG A 64 -10.71 -12.53 4.77
N GLY A 65 -10.62 -11.21 4.68
CA GLY A 65 -9.57 -10.56 3.90
C GLY A 65 -10.03 -9.35 3.10
N TYR A 66 -9.32 -9.09 2.00
CA TYR A 66 -9.58 -7.96 1.12
C TYR A 66 -9.50 -8.39 -0.35
N ARG A 67 -10.20 -7.66 -1.22
CA ARG A 67 -10.09 -7.81 -2.67
C ARG A 67 -9.95 -6.45 -3.34
N LEU A 68 -9.50 -6.44 -4.58
CA LEU A 68 -9.54 -5.24 -5.38
C LEU A 68 -10.99 -4.97 -5.82
N GLY A 69 -11.48 -3.75 -5.61
CA GLY A 69 -12.79 -3.29 -6.06
C GLY A 69 -12.79 -2.65 -7.44
N LEU A 70 -11.61 -2.36 -7.99
CA LEU A 70 -11.43 -1.82 -9.34
C LEU A 70 -11.53 -2.94 -10.37
N SER A 71 -12.19 -2.66 -11.49
CA SER A 71 -12.20 -3.55 -12.64
C SER A 71 -10.85 -3.50 -13.36
N ALA A 72 -10.44 -4.58 -14.04
CA ALA A 72 -9.09 -4.71 -14.61
C ALA A 72 -8.73 -3.59 -15.62
N ASP A 73 -9.73 -3.02 -16.29
CA ASP A 73 -9.66 -1.85 -17.16
C ASP A 73 -9.41 -0.52 -16.41
N GLN A 74 -9.79 -0.43 -15.14
CA GLN A 74 -9.52 0.72 -14.27
C GLN A 74 -8.11 0.66 -13.64
N VAL A 75 -7.52 -0.55 -13.57
CA VAL A 75 -6.22 -0.80 -12.94
C VAL A 75 -5.06 -0.32 -13.83
N ASP A 76 -5.16 -0.36 -15.15
CA ASP A 76 -4.02 0.05 -16.00
C ASP A 76 -3.84 1.57 -16.13
N VAL A 77 -4.92 2.36 -15.99
CA VAL A 77 -4.89 3.81 -16.24
C VAL A 77 -4.87 4.63 -14.94
N LEU A 78 -5.54 4.18 -13.89
CA LEU A 78 -5.61 4.91 -12.61
C LEU A 78 -4.47 4.54 -11.66
N LEU A 79 -3.93 3.33 -11.75
CA LEU A 79 -2.92 2.83 -10.82
C LEU A 79 -1.55 3.49 -11.08
N LEU A 80 -1.19 3.81 -12.32
CA LEU A 80 0.09 4.50 -12.59
C LEU A 80 -0.01 6.02 -12.38
N ALA A 81 -1.07 6.66 -12.86
CA ALA A 81 -1.21 8.11 -12.79
C ALA A 81 -1.55 8.60 -11.36
N GLY A 82 -2.43 7.89 -10.65
CA GLY A 82 -2.83 8.24 -9.28
C GLY A 82 -1.74 7.95 -8.25
N LEU A 83 -1.08 6.78 -8.34
CA LEU A 83 -0.02 6.43 -7.37
C LEU A 83 1.20 7.34 -7.49
N VAL A 84 1.58 7.77 -8.70
CA VAL A 84 2.70 8.70 -8.89
C VAL A 84 2.38 10.08 -8.35
N GLU A 85 1.17 10.59 -8.56
CA GLU A 85 0.78 11.92 -8.09
C GLU A 85 0.58 11.97 -6.57
N GLN A 86 0.05 10.88 -5.99
CA GLN A 86 -0.18 10.79 -4.54
C GLN A 86 1.10 10.46 -3.77
N ALA A 87 2.01 9.68 -4.36
CA ALA A 87 3.35 9.50 -3.81
C ALA A 87 4.11 10.84 -3.81
N ARG A 88 3.97 11.67 -4.86
CA ARG A 88 4.55 13.02 -4.90
C ARG A 88 3.92 13.95 -3.87
N ALA A 89 2.61 13.91 -3.68
CA ALA A 89 1.92 14.72 -2.67
C ALA A 89 2.30 14.29 -1.24
N ALA A 90 2.39 12.98 -0.97
CA ALA A 90 2.80 12.45 0.32
C ALA A 90 4.29 12.72 0.63
N LEU A 91 5.16 12.74 -0.38
CA LEU A 91 6.56 13.18 -0.27
C LEU A 91 6.69 14.70 0.00
N GLY A 92 5.69 15.49 -0.38
CA GLY A 92 5.67 16.94 -0.15
C GLY A 92 5.28 17.37 1.27
N GLU A 93 4.52 16.54 2.00
CA GLU A 93 3.96 16.92 3.31
C GLU A 93 4.59 16.18 4.51
N GLY A 94 5.46 15.20 4.29
CA GLY A 94 6.02 14.40 5.37
C GLY A 94 7.44 13.92 5.09
N ASP A 95 8.39 14.77 5.44
CA ASP A 95 9.75 14.39 5.88
C ASP A 95 10.92 14.44 4.88
N MET A 96 10.96 15.49 4.06
CA MET A 96 12.20 15.90 3.38
C MET A 96 13.30 16.35 4.37
N ALA A 97 12.95 16.72 5.60
CA ALA A 97 13.91 17.26 6.59
C ALA A 97 14.66 16.18 7.38
N LEU A 98 14.04 15.03 7.70
CA LEU A 98 14.74 13.91 8.35
C LEU A 98 15.54 13.08 7.33
N ALA A 99 15.07 12.98 6.08
CA ALA A 99 15.78 12.28 5.00
C ALA A 99 17.12 12.95 4.62
N VAL A 100 17.19 14.29 4.66
CA VAL A 100 18.45 15.03 4.44
C VAL A 100 19.42 14.84 5.59
N ARG A 101 18.95 14.84 6.85
CA ARG A 101 19.83 14.63 8.01
C ARG A 101 20.47 13.25 8.06
N HIS A 102 19.76 12.20 7.63
CA HIS A 102 20.35 10.87 7.53
C HIS A 102 21.24 10.67 6.29
N ALA A 103 21.03 11.45 5.21
CA ALA A 103 21.92 11.44 4.05
C ALA A 103 23.26 12.15 4.34
N GLU A 104 23.26 13.17 5.19
CA GLU A 104 24.47 13.89 5.62
C GLU A 104 25.36 13.07 6.58
N GLU A 105 24.78 12.21 7.42
CA GLU A 105 25.52 11.34 8.33
C GLU A 105 26.18 10.14 7.64
N ALA A 106 25.76 9.78 6.42
CA ALA A 106 26.29 8.63 5.67
C ALA A 106 27.40 8.99 4.66
N MET A 107 27.69 10.28 4.47
CA MET A 107 28.76 10.76 3.60
C MET A 107 29.92 11.42 4.37
N GLY A 108 29.92 11.30 5.70
CA GLY A 108 31.03 11.65 6.60
C GLY A 108 31.80 10.42 7.07
#